data_AF-A0AAN9I9A3-F1
#
_entry.id   AF-A0AAN9I9A3-F1
#
_cell.length_a   1.000
_cell.length_b   1.000
_cell.length_c   1.000
_cell.angle_alpha   90.00
_cell.angle_beta   90.00
_cell.angle_gamma   90.00
#
_symmetry.space_group_name_H-M   'P 1'
#
loop_
_entity.id
_entity.type
_entity.pdbx_description
1 polymer ?
#
loop_
_entity_poly.entity_id
_entity_poly.type
_entity_poly.pdbx_seq_one_letter_code
_entity_poly.pdbx_strand_id
1 'polypeptide(L)'
;MEPICPIGSTRASQISDLLTPPSPLQLQEYYHNLLSARQCNGITVKHDDNLGKGLYAARDFKEGELVLKDHMLVGVQHSLNKIDCLVCSFCFRFIGSIEFQIGRRLYLQQLRDNESHACDVASSSGSSKQCHEIDSSDEEESIQLCASHSSKTKVPLPEGVVESLMNGQLTLPCSERFSMPPAIPCPGGCGETYYCSMSCAEADWESSHSLLCTGESSDPARREALLKFTKHANETNDIFLLAAKAISSTILNYRKLKAVSLEEKVKYDKSCVSNHHNLPLLLEAWRPISMGHKRRWWDCIALPDDVDSSDEASFRMQIKELAFESLQLLKTAVFDKECEPLFSLEIYGHIIGMFELNNLDLVVASPVEDYFLYIDDLTSPEKEKAEKITQPILDALGEDYSICCEGTAFFPLQSCMNHSCSPNAKAFKRDEDKDGQATIIALRSICKGEEITISYVDEDLPFEERQASLADYGFRCRCPKCIEEEP
;
A
#
# COMPACT_ATOMS: atom_id res chain seq x y z
N MET A 1 9.42 14.63 30.18
CA MET A 1 9.45 16.03 29.67
C MET A 1 9.20 15.92 28.18
N GLU A 2 8.07 16.41 27.69
CA GLU A 2 7.72 16.31 26.26
C GLU A 2 8.82 16.95 25.41
N PRO A 3 9.42 16.24 24.44
CA PRO A 3 10.16 16.90 23.38
C PRO A 3 9.12 17.52 22.45
N ILE A 4 8.66 18.73 22.80
CA ILE A 4 7.79 19.52 21.94
C ILE A 4 8.54 19.73 20.63
N CYS A 5 8.06 19.11 19.54
CA CYS A 5 8.53 19.46 18.20
C CYS A 5 8.26 20.96 18.02
N PRO A 6 9.29 21.83 17.87
CA PRO A 6 9.11 23.28 17.87
C PRO A 6 8.24 23.78 16.70
N ILE A 7 8.03 22.93 15.68
CA ILE A 7 7.12 23.21 14.56
C ILE A 7 5.66 23.27 15.05
N GLY A 8 5.26 22.41 15.97
CA GLY A 8 3.87 22.34 16.45
C GLY A 8 3.40 23.65 17.08
N SER A 9 4.28 24.34 17.82
CA SER A 9 3.98 25.62 18.45
C SER A 9 4.13 26.81 17.50
N THR A 10 5.14 26.80 16.62
CA THR A 10 5.42 27.93 15.72
C THR A 10 4.54 27.97 14.47
N ARG A 11 3.99 26.83 14.04
CA ARG A 11 3.17 26.69 12.83
C ARG A 11 1.74 26.21 13.09
N ALA A 12 1.24 26.33 14.33
CA ALA A 12 -0.06 25.80 14.75
C ALA A 12 -1.22 26.15 13.81
N SER A 13 -1.33 27.40 13.34
CA SER A 13 -2.38 27.82 12.39
C SER A 13 -2.31 27.06 11.07
N GLN A 14 -1.10 26.89 10.50
CA GLN A 14 -0.93 26.21 9.20
C GLN A 14 -1.21 24.71 9.31
N ILE A 15 -0.84 24.10 10.44
CA ILE A 15 -1.16 22.70 10.75
C ILE A 15 -2.68 22.53 10.87
N SER A 16 -3.35 23.45 11.56
CA SER A 16 -4.82 23.46 11.67
C SER A 16 -5.48 23.57 10.30
N ASP A 17 -4.99 24.45 9.42
CA ASP A 17 -5.54 24.62 8.07
C ASP A 17 -5.39 23.33 7.23
N LEU A 18 -4.25 22.65 7.31
CA LEU A 18 -3.99 21.38 6.60
C LEU A 18 -4.87 20.23 7.12
N LEU A 19 -5.16 20.20 8.42
CA LEU A 19 -5.99 19.16 9.03
C LEU A 19 -7.48 19.45 8.97
N THR A 20 -7.88 20.67 8.59
CA THR A 20 -9.29 21.02 8.45
C THR A 20 -9.95 20.16 7.38
N PRO A 21 -11.06 19.45 7.68
CA PRO A 21 -11.77 18.65 6.69
C PRO A 21 -12.22 19.52 5.51
N PRO A 22 -12.11 19.03 4.26
CA PRO A 22 -12.62 19.76 3.10
C PRO A 22 -14.13 19.98 3.19
N SER A 23 -14.60 21.16 2.77
CA SER A 23 -16.04 21.44 2.69
C SER A 23 -16.74 20.54 1.67
N PRO A 24 -18.07 20.31 1.78
CA PRO A 24 -18.82 19.52 0.80
C PRO A 24 -18.65 19.99 -0.66
N LEU A 25 -18.51 21.30 -0.90
CA LEU A 25 -18.24 21.85 -2.22
C LEU A 25 -16.84 21.49 -2.73
N GLN A 26 -15.82 21.56 -1.87
CA GLN A 26 -14.45 21.19 -2.23
C GLN A 26 -14.31 19.68 -2.51
N LEU A 27 -15.05 18.85 -1.74
CA LEU A 27 -15.16 17.41 -1.97
C LEU A 27 -15.78 17.13 -3.34
N GLN A 28 -16.94 17.73 -3.62
CA GLN A 28 -17.66 17.54 -4.87
C GLN A 28 -16.80 17.96 -6.08
N GLU A 29 -16.13 19.11 -6.00
CA GLU A 29 -15.23 19.59 -7.04
C GLU A 29 -14.07 18.61 -7.28
N TYR A 30 -13.41 18.18 -6.19
CA TYR A 30 -12.27 17.25 -6.28
C TYR A 30 -12.66 15.95 -6.96
N TYR A 31 -13.73 15.30 -6.50
CA TYR A 31 -14.15 14.01 -7.04
C TYR A 31 -14.72 14.12 -8.45
N HIS A 32 -15.39 15.22 -8.79
CA HIS A 32 -15.80 15.48 -10.17
C HIS A 32 -14.59 15.56 -11.11
N ASN A 33 -13.56 16.33 -10.73
CA ASN A 33 -12.34 16.46 -11.51
C ASN A 33 -11.58 15.12 -11.61
N LEU A 34 -11.50 14.37 -10.51
CA LEU A 34 -10.85 13.06 -10.47
C LEU A 34 -11.55 12.04 -11.40
N LEU A 35 -12.87 11.94 -11.33
CA LEU A 35 -13.66 11.05 -12.18
C LEU A 35 -13.55 11.45 -13.65
N SER A 36 -13.60 12.75 -13.95
CA SER A 36 -13.42 13.27 -15.31
C SER A 36 -12.03 12.95 -15.87
N ALA A 37 -10.97 13.17 -15.08
CA ALA A 37 -9.59 12.89 -15.50
C ALA A 37 -9.36 11.39 -15.76
N ARG A 38 -10.07 10.53 -15.04
CA ARG A 38 -10.01 9.06 -15.19
C ARG A 38 -11.05 8.49 -16.16
N GLN A 39 -11.83 9.35 -16.81
CA GLN A 39 -12.91 8.95 -17.73
C GLN A 39 -13.92 7.97 -17.11
N CYS A 40 -14.16 8.09 -15.80
CA CYS A 40 -15.02 7.19 -15.04
C CYS A 40 -16.42 7.81 -14.91
N ASN A 41 -17.35 7.40 -15.77
CA ASN A 41 -18.71 7.94 -15.83
C ASN A 41 -19.77 7.04 -15.16
N GLY A 42 -19.37 5.86 -14.65
CA GLY A 42 -20.27 4.88 -14.07
C GLY A 42 -20.68 5.16 -12.63
N ILE A 43 -19.98 6.06 -11.94
CA ILE A 43 -20.11 6.32 -10.51
C ILE A 43 -20.05 7.82 -10.21
N THR A 44 -20.48 8.21 -9.01
CA THR A 44 -20.35 9.57 -8.49
C THR A 44 -20.11 9.54 -6.99
N VAL A 45 -19.35 10.50 -6.46
CA VAL A 45 -19.16 10.66 -5.00
C VAL A 45 -20.11 11.74 -4.50
N LYS A 46 -20.82 11.46 -3.41
CA LYS A 46 -21.70 12.41 -2.72
C LYS A 46 -21.30 12.50 -1.25
N HIS A 47 -21.73 13.58 -0.60
CA HIS A 47 -21.62 13.74 0.84
C HIS A 47 -23.01 13.62 1.47
N ASP A 48 -23.12 12.78 2.49
CA ASP A 48 -24.26 12.63 3.39
C ASP A 48 -23.87 13.16 4.78
N ASP A 49 -24.78 13.86 5.46
CA ASP A 49 -24.48 14.49 6.74
C ASP A 49 -24.28 13.49 7.89
N ASN A 50 -24.76 12.24 7.74
CA ASN A 50 -24.63 11.20 8.76
C ASN A 50 -23.52 10.19 8.41
N LEU A 51 -23.41 9.78 7.14
CA LEU A 51 -22.47 8.76 6.69
C LEU A 51 -21.16 9.34 6.13
N GLY A 52 -21.09 10.66 5.92
CA GLY A 52 -19.95 11.31 5.30
C GLY A 52 -19.91 11.06 3.79
N LYS A 53 -18.76 10.68 3.23
CA LYS A 53 -18.64 10.42 1.80
C LYS A 53 -19.31 9.09 1.46
N GLY A 54 -20.01 9.04 0.33
CA GLY A 54 -20.57 7.80 -0.24
C GLY A 54 -20.32 7.73 -1.74
N LEU A 55 -20.10 6.53 -2.26
CA LEU A 55 -20.02 6.28 -3.70
C LEU A 55 -21.36 5.77 -4.22
N TYR A 56 -21.85 6.33 -5.32
CA TYR A 56 -23.16 6.03 -5.87
C TYR A 56 -23.07 5.66 -7.35
N ALA A 57 -23.93 4.74 -7.77
CA ALA A 57 -24.04 4.33 -9.17
C ALA A 57 -24.62 5.48 -10.02
N ALA A 58 -23.92 5.87 -11.10
CA ALA A 58 -24.41 6.85 -12.07
C ALA A 58 -25.19 6.22 -13.23
N ARG A 59 -25.14 4.89 -13.33
CA ARG A 59 -25.86 4.01 -14.26
C ARG A 59 -26.19 2.69 -13.57
N ASP A 60 -26.95 1.83 -14.24
CA ASP A 60 -27.18 0.47 -13.76
C ASP A 60 -25.93 -0.40 -13.97
N PHE A 61 -25.67 -1.33 -13.05
CA PHE A 61 -24.66 -2.39 -13.15
C PHE A 61 -25.32 -3.76 -13.00
N LYS A 62 -24.81 -4.74 -13.74
CA LYS A 62 -25.17 -6.16 -13.57
C LYS A 62 -24.27 -6.83 -12.55
N GLU A 63 -24.72 -7.94 -12.00
CA GLU A 63 -23.88 -8.84 -11.21
C GLU A 63 -22.63 -9.26 -11.98
N GLY A 64 -21.48 -9.27 -11.30
CA GLY A 64 -20.15 -9.55 -11.86
C GLY A 64 -19.56 -8.41 -12.69
N GLU A 65 -20.30 -7.32 -12.94
CA GLU A 65 -19.80 -6.21 -13.75
C GLU A 65 -18.75 -5.39 -12.99
N LEU A 66 -17.72 -4.95 -13.71
CA LEU A 66 -16.72 -4.00 -13.19
C LEU A 66 -17.39 -2.66 -12.87
N VAL A 67 -17.39 -2.30 -11.59
CA VAL A 67 -17.91 -1.04 -11.08
C VAL A 67 -16.83 0.05 -11.13
N LEU A 68 -15.63 -0.28 -10.65
CA LEU A 68 -14.54 0.67 -10.49
C LEU A 68 -13.19 -0.04 -10.59
N LYS A 69 -12.25 0.57 -11.33
CA LYS A 69 -10.82 0.28 -11.21
C LYS A 69 -10.11 1.53 -10.67
N ASP A 70 -9.82 1.53 -9.37
CA ASP A 70 -9.29 2.69 -8.66
C ASP A 70 -7.76 2.73 -8.68
N HIS A 71 -7.21 3.82 -9.20
CA HIS A 71 -5.77 4.03 -9.16
C HIS A 71 -5.38 4.55 -7.79
N MET A 72 -4.42 3.86 -7.17
CA MET A 72 -3.84 4.28 -5.89
C MET A 72 -3.28 5.70 -5.98
N LEU A 73 -3.45 6.44 -4.89
CA LEU A 73 -2.79 7.73 -4.70
C LEU A 73 -1.35 7.53 -4.19
N VAL A 74 -1.19 6.61 -3.24
CA VAL A 74 0.09 6.23 -2.64
C VAL A 74 0.02 4.73 -2.35
N GLY A 75 1.10 3.99 -2.63
CA GLY A 75 1.22 2.57 -2.31
C GLY A 75 2.67 2.14 -2.09
N VAL A 76 2.85 1.12 -1.26
CA VAL A 76 4.13 0.43 -1.04
C VAL A 76 3.92 -1.08 -0.97
N GLN A 77 4.89 -1.84 -1.45
CA GLN A 77 4.97 -3.28 -1.26
C GLN A 77 5.60 -3.51 0.10
N HIS A 78 5.08 -4.47 0.87
CA HIS A 78 5.66 -4.82 2.18
C HIS A 78 7.11 -5.26 2.03
N SER A 79 7.94 -4.87 2.99
CA SER A 79 9.39 -5.02 2.92
C SER A 79 9.82 -6.48 2.91
N LEU A 80 9.10 -7.35 3.63
CA LEU A 80 9.34 -8.78 3.61
C LEU A 80 8.86 -9.43 2.30
N ASN A 81 7.74 -8.98 1.75
CA ASN A 81 7.18 -9.48 0.48
C ASN A 81 8.09 -9.20 -0.74
N LYS A 82 8.95 -8.16 -0.67
CA LYS A 82 9.97 -7.87 -1.71
C LYS A 82 10.97 -9.01 -1.93
N ILE A 83 11.10 -9.93 -0.98
CA ILE A 83 11.96 -11.11 -1.08
C ILE A 83 11.34 -12.09 -2.08
N ASP A 84 10.03 -12.31 -1.94
CA ASP A 84 9.29 -13.32 -2.69
C ASP A 84 8.81 -12.81 -4.04
N CYS A 85 8.50 -11.52 -4.14
CA CYS A 85 7.92 -10.93 -5.35
C CYS A 85 8.75 -9.74 -5.84
N LEU A 86 9.24 -9.83 -7.08
CA LEU A 86 9.78 -8.67 -7.78
C LEU A 86 8.70 -8.04 -8.67
N VAL A 87 8.25 -6.86 -8.26
CA VAL A 87 7.21 -6.11 -8.97
C VAL A 87 7.67 -4.69 -9.33
N CYS A 88 6.93 -4.05 -10.23
CA CYS A 88 7.07 -2.63 -10.48
C CYS A 88 6.74 -1.83 -9.20
N SER A 89 7.63 -0.96 -8.76
CA SER A 89 7.45 -0.18 -7.53
C SER A 89 6.42 0.96 -7.62
N PHE A 90 5.84 1.17 -8.81
CA PHE A 90 4.77 2.14 -9.07
C PHE A 90 3.40 1.50 -9.25
N CYS A 91 3.30 0.48 -10.11
CA CYS A 91 2.02 -0.17 -10.44
C CYS A 91 1.87 -1.60 -9.90
N PHE A 92 2.89 -2.15 -9.25
CA PHE A 92 2.87 -3.46 -8.57
C PHE A 92 2.66 -4.67 -9.48
N ARG A 93 2.69 -4.49 -10.80
CA ARG A 93 2.73 -5.59 -11.76
C ARG A 93 4.07 -6.34 -11.64
N PHE A 94 4.02 -7.67 -11.65
CA PHE A 94 5.22 -8.51 -11.75
C PHE A 94 6.04 -8.19 -13.00
N ILE A 95 7.37 -8.25 -12.90
CA ILE A 95 8.34 -7.88 -13.94
C ILE A 95 9.42 -8.96 -14.10
N GLY A 96 10.12 -9.00 -15.24
CA GLY A 96 11.17 -9.99 -15.52
C GLY A 96 10.63 -11.23 -16.23
N SER A 97 11.00 -12.42 -15.78
CA SER A 97 10.52 -13.71 -16.31
C SER A 97 10.13 -14.68 -15.19
N ILE A 98 9.39 -15.75 -15.51
CA ILE A 98 9.01 -16.77 -14.52
C ILE A 98 10.26 -17.33 -13.85
N GLU A 99 11.29 -17.63 -14.65
CA GLU A 99 12.58 -18.12 -14.16
C GLU A 99 13.24 -17.11 -13.23
N PHE A 100 13.21 -15.82 -13.57
CA PHE A 100 13.81 -14.80 -12.74
C PHE A 100 13.10 -14.65 -11.39
N GLN A 101 11.75 -14.71 -11.37
CA GLN A 101 10.97 -14.66 -10.13
C GLN A 101 11.31 -15.85 -9.23
N ILE A 102 11.26 -17.07 -9.77
CA ILE A 102 11.57 -18.31 -9.05
C ILE A 102 13.02 -18.30 -8.55
N GLY A 103 13.98 -18.04 -9.44
CA GLY A 103 15.40 -18.04 -9.12
C GLY A 103 15.75 -17.01 -8.05
N ARG A 104 15.26 -15.77 -8.19
CA ARG A 104 15.50 -14.71 -7.21
C ARG A 104 14.97 -15.08 -5.83
N ARG A 105 13.76 -15.63 -5.76
CA ARG A 105 13.14 -16.04 -4.50
C ARG A 105 13.95 -17.14 -3.81
N LEU A 106 14.27 -18.22 -4.54
CA LEU A 106 15.08 -19.32 -3.99
C LEU A 106 16.45 -18.82 -3.50
N TYR A 107 17.09 -17.91 -4.25
CA TYR A 107 18.36 -17.31 -3.87
C TYR A 107 18.28 -16.50 -2.57
N LEU A 108 17.32 -15.58 -2.46
CA LEU A 108 17.15 -14.77 -1.23
C LEU A 108 16.76 -15.63 -0.02
N GLN A 109 15.93 -16.67 -0.21
CA GLN A 109 15.57 -17.58 0.88
C GLN A 109 16.80 -18.33 1.41
N GLN A 110 17.68 -18.81 0.53
CA GLN A 110 18.94 -19.44 0.94
C GLN A 110 19.84 -18.49 1.74
N LEU A 111 19.91 -17.21 1.36
CA LEU A 111 20.65 -16.21 2.13
C LEU A 111 20.07 -15.99 3.53
N ARG A 112 18.74 -15.92 3.66
CA ARG A 112 18.06 -15.80 4.96
C ARG A 112 18.28 -17.01 5.85
N ASP A 113 18.16 -18.21 5.28
CA ASP A 113 18.37 -19.45 6.02
C ASP A 113 19.83 -19.51 6.53
N ASN A 114 20.80 -19.10 5.72
CA ASN A 114 22.22 -19.01 6.12
C ASN A 114 22.49 -17.96 7.21
N GLU A 115 21.83 -16.79 7.17
CA GLU A 115 21.94 -15.77 8.22
C GLU A 115 21.32 -16.24 9.55
N SER A 116 20.19 -16.95 9.48
CA SER A 116 19.53 -17.52 10.67
C SER A 116 20.40 -18.58 11.36
N HIS A 117 21.13 -19.39 10.59
CA HIS A 117 22.09 -20.36 11.13
C HIS A 117 23.37 -19.72 11.68
N ALA A 118 23.73 -18.51 11.25
CA ALA A 118 24.89 -17.79 11.78
C ALA A 118 24.62 -17.13 13.15
N CYS A 119 23.37 -16.70 13.43
CA CYS A 119 23.01 -16.12 14.73
C CYS A 119 22.81 -17.16 15.85
N ASP A 120 22.54 -18.43 15.52
CA ASP A 120 22.39 -19.51 16.53
C ASP A 120 23.71 -19.89 17.24
N VAL A 121 24.86 -19.50 16.69
CA VAL A 121 26.18 -19.73 17.32
C VAL A 121 26.57 -18.58 18.27
N ALA A 122 25.82 -17.49 18.30
CA ALA A 122 26.24 -16.27 19.00
C ALA A 122 25.13 -15.47 19.71
N SER A 123 24.01 -16.05 20.17
CA SER A 123 23.16 -15.36 21.17
C SER A 123 22.29 -16.32 21.99
N SER A 124 22.78 -16.75 23.16
CA SER A 124 21.93 -17.24 24.25
C SER A 124 21.65 -16.08 25.22
N SER A 125 20.72 -15.19 24.84
CA SER A 125 20.12 -14.22 25.76
C SER A 125 18.88 -13.62 25.09
N GLY A 126 17.72 -13.81 25.71
CA GLY A 126 16.40 -13.59 25.11
C GLY A 126 16.12 -12.17 24.62
N SER A 127 15.39 -12.10 23.51
CA SER A 127 14.59 -10.97 23.08
C SER A 127 13.38 -11.53 22.34
N SER A 128 12.19 -11.27 22.85
CA SER A 128 10.90 -11.67 22.29
C SER A 128 10.68 -10.97 20.96
N LYS A 129 10.66 -11.73 19.86
CA LYS A 129 10.14 -11.27 18.57
C LYS A 129 8.61 -11.30 18.66
N GLN A 130 7.98 -10.14 18.66
CA GLN A 130 6.53 -10.00 18.64
C GLN A 130 6.13 -9.58 17.22
N CYS A 131 5.64 -10.55 16.45
CA CYS A 131 4.98 -10.33 15.17
C CYS A 131 3.52 -10.01 15.52
N HIS A 132 2.98 -8.90 15.02
CA HIS A 132 1.56 -8.59 15.17
C HIS A 132 0.74 -9.60 14.35
N GLU A 133 0.01 -10.47 15.04
CA GLU A 133 -1.13 -11.21 14.52
C GLU A 133 -2.33 -10.25 14.54
N ILE A 134 -2.96 -10.04 13.38
CA ILE A 134 -4.35 -9.54 13.31
C ILE A 134 -5.18 -10.80 13.13
N ASP A 135 -6.03 -11.07 14.11
CA ASP A 135 -6.89 -12.23 14.18
C ASP A 135 -8.03 -12.08 13.15
N SER A 136 -8.01 -12.92 12.11
CA SER A 136 -9.17 -13.24 11.29
C SER A 136 -9.35 -14.75 11.37
N SER A 137 -10.30 -15.19 12.19
CA SER A 137 -10.67 -16.58 12.32
C SER A 137 -11.56 -17.02 11.16
N ASP A 138 -11.14 -18.14 10.58
CA ASP A 138 -11.92 -19.23 10.00
C ASP A 138 -12.03 -19.39 8.46
N GLU A 139 -11.99 -20.69 8.15
CA GLU A 139 -11.85 -21.37 6.88
C GLU A 139 -13.09 -21.19 5.97
N GLU A 140 -12.90 -20.59 4.79
CA GLU A 140 -13.14 -21.21 3.46
C GLU A 140 -12.89 -20.18 2.33
N GLU A 141 -11.97 -20.53 1.42
CA GLU A 141 -11.69 -19.97 0.08
C GLU A 141 -11.54 -18.44 -0.09
N SER A 142 -10.71 -17.82 0.74
CA SER A 142 -9.85 -16.70 0.33
C SER A 142 -8.39 -17.12 0.55
N ILE A 143 -7.55 -17.04 -0.48
CA ILE A 143 -6.12 -17.39 -0.42
C ILE A 143 -5.40 -16.38 0.46
N GLN A 144 -5.49 -16.58 1.78
CA GLN A 144 -4.77 -15.87 2.81
C GLN A 144 -3.70 -16.84 3.30
N LEU A 145 -2.54 -16.82 2.63
CA LEU A 145 -1.36 -17.57 3.04
C LEU A 145 -0.68 -16.81 4.18
N CYS A 146 -1.23 -16.92 5.38
CA CYS A 146 -0.47 -16.64 6.59
C CYS A 146 0.66 -17.68 6.67
N ALA A 147 1.89 -17.23 6.43
CA ALA A 147 3.09 -18.05 6.48
C ALA A 147 3.42 -18.47 7.92
N SER A 148 2.63 -19.39 8.48
CA SER A 148 3.06 -20.23 9.59
C SER A 148 4.20 -21.11 9.08
N HIS A 149 5.44 -20.76 9.42
CA HIS A 149 6.64 -21.52 9.06
C HIS A 149 6.60 -22.94 9.66
N SER A 150 5.91 -23.86 9.00
CA SER A 150 6.09 -25.28 9.19
C SER A 150 7.48 -25.63 8.64
N SER A 151 8.37 -26.07 9.53
CA SER A 151 9.73 -26.51 9.24
C SER A 151 9.74 -27.84 8.50
N LYS A 152 9.17 -27.90 7.30
CA LYS A 152 9.39 -29.01 6.36
C LYS A 152 10.74 -28.83 5.69
N THR A 153 11.46 -29.93 5.55
CA THR A 153 12.80 -30.00 4.96
C THR A 153 12.73 -29.58 3.49
N LYS A 154 13.18 -28.36 3.16
CA LYS A 154 13.20 -27.86 1.78
C LYS A 154 14.01 -28.82 0.89
N VAL A 155 13.48 -29.14 -0.28
CA VAL A 155 14.15 -30.04 -1.24
C VAL A 155 15.32 -29.27 -1.90
N PRO A 156 16.58 -29.72 -1.73
CA PRO A 156 17.71 -29.00 -2.30
C PRO A 156 17.75 -29.18 -3.82
N LEU A 157 17.90 -28.06 -4.55
CA LEU A 157 18.16 -28.08 -5.98
C LEU A 157 19.64 -28.38 -6.27
N PRO A 158 19.96 -28.95 -7.45
CA PRO A 158 21.33 -29.07 -7.90
C PRO A 158 22.06 -27.72 -7.94
N GLU A 159 23.35 -27.74 -7.65
CA GLU A 159 24.21 -26.55 -7.67
C GLU A 159 24.18 -25.89 -9.05
N GLY A 160 24.06 -24.55 -9.10
CA GLY A 160 24.02 -23.78 -10.34
C GLY A 160 22.62 -23.62 -10.95
N VAL A 161 21.59 -24.34 -10.50
CA VAL A 161 20.22 -24.22 -11.07
C VAL A 161 19.63 -22.85 -10.74
N VAL A 162 19.75 -22.39 -9.50
CA VAL A 162 19.21 -21.10 -9.05
C VAL A 162 19.87 -19.95 -9.82
N GLU A 163 21.20 -19.98 -9.96
CA GLU A 163 21.93 -18.98 -10.74
C GLU A 163 21.53 -19.02 -12.22
N SER A 164 21.33 -20.22 -12.77
CA SER A 164 20.92 -20.42 -14.16
C SER A 164 19.52 -19.89 -14.45
N LEU A 165 18.59 -19.98 -13.48
CA LEU A 165 17.27 -19.33 -13.56
C LEU A 165 17.40 -17.81 -13.55
N MET A 166 18.21 -17.26 -12.63
CA MET A 166 18.38 -15.80 -12.48
C MET A 166 19.11 -15.14 -13.66
N ASN A 167 20.05 -15.82 -14.30
CA ASN A 167 20.83 -15.27 -15.41
C ASN A 167 20.25 -15.61 -16.80
N GLY A 168 19.12 -16.36 -16.84
CA GLY A 168 18.45 -16.77 -18.06
C GLY A 168 19.14 -17.89 -18.85
N GLN A 169 20.08 -18.63 -18.25
CA GLN A 169 20.70 -19.82 -18.86
C GLN A 169 19.78 -21.04 -18.82
N LEU A 170 18.86 -21.11 -17.86
CA LEU A 170 17.81 -22.11 -17.79
C LEU A 170 16.48 -21.48 -18.18
N THR A 171 15.86 -21.98 -19.24
CA THR A 171 14.50 -21.60 -19.65
C THR A 171 13.55 -22.73 -19.30
N LEU A 172 12.44 -22.40 -18.65
CA LEU A 172 11.45 -23.39 -18.24
C LEU A 172 10.47 -23.72 -19.37
N PRO A 173 9.97 -24.96 -19.45
CA PRO A 173 9.01 -25.35 -20.48
C PRO A 173 7.74 -24.48 -20.45
N CYS A 174 7.28 -24.00 -21.60
CA CYS A 174 6.05 -23.20 -21.74
C CYS A 174 6.04 -21.84 -21.03
N SER A 175 7.17 -21.38 -20.46
CA SER A 175 7.23 -20.11 -19.74
C SER A 175 7.01 -18.89 -20.65
N GLU A 176 7.20 -19.03 -21.96
CA GLU A 176 6.96 -17.96 -22.94
C GLU A 176 5.49 -17.48 -22.97
N ARG A 177 4.57 -18.32 -22.50
CA ARG A 177 3.13 -17.99 -22.39
C ARG A 177 2.83 -17.03 -21.25
N PHE A 178 3.74 -16.90 -20.28
CA PHE A 178 3.59 -16.08 -19.08
C PHE A 178 4.51 -14.87 -19.14
N SER A 179 4.45 -14.15 -20.26
CA SER A 179 5.29 -12.98 -20.52
C SER A 179 5.00 -11.85 -19.54
N MET A 180 6.05 -11.34 -18.89
CA MET A 180 6.00 -10.18 -18.02
C MET A 180 6.74 -8.98 -18.63
N PRO A 181 6.40 -7.74 -18.23
CA PRO A 181 7.16 -6.56 -18.62
C PRO A 181 8.63 -6.64 -18.17
N PRO A 182 9.55 -5.94 -18.85
CA PRO A 182 10.95 -5.90 -18.45
C PRO A 182 11.13 -5.25 -17.08
N ALA A 183 12.21 -5.63 -16.39
CA ALA A 183 12.63 -4.99 -15.15
C ALA A 183 13.55 -3.80 -15.45
N ILE A 184 13.00 -2.59 -15.38
CA ILE A 184 13.73 -1.36 -15.62
C ILE A 184 14.27 -0.83 -14.29
N PRO A 185 15.59 -0.62 -14.14
CA PRO A 185 16.17 -0.12 -12.90
C PRO A 185 15.78 1.34 -12.65
N CYS A 186 15.81 1.74 -11.38
CA CYS A 186 15.59 3.12 -11.01
C CYS A 186 16.56 4.10 -11.70
N PRO A 187 16.08 5.23 -12.24
CA PRO A 187 16.92 6.22 -12.91
C PRO A 187 17.94 6.86 -11.96
N GLY A 188 17.67 6.86 -10.65
CA GLY A 188 18.59 7.33 -9.64
C GLY A 188 19.67 6.32 -9.22
N GLY A 189 19.57 5.06 -9.65
CA GLY A 189 20.56 4.02 -9.38
C GLY A 189 20.55 3.50 -7.93
N CYS A 190 19.38 3.35 -7.30
CA CYS A 190 19.28 2.85 -5.91
C CYS A 190 19.50 1.35 -5.77
N GLY A 191 19.39 0.56 -6.84
CA GLY A 191 19.50 -0.91 -6.80
C GLY A 191 18.28 -1.64 -6.20
N GLU A 192 17.41 -0.94 -5.47
CA GLU A 192 16.27 -1.52 -4.76
C GLU A 192 14.94 -1.46 -5.52
N THR A 193 14.81 -0.51 -6.45
CA THR A 193 13.53 -0.13 -7.06
C THR A 193 13.57 -0.40 -8.57
N TYR A 194 12.54 -1.06 -9.06
CA TYR A 194 12.41 -1.46 -10.46
C TYR A 194 11.01 -1.12 -11.00
N TYR A 195 10.91 -0.95 -12.32
CA TYR A 195 9.70 -0.51 -12.99
C TYR A 195 9.40 -1.37 -14.22
N CYS A 196 8.11 -1.48 -14.58
CA CYS A 196 7.70 -2.21 -15.78
C CYS A 196 7.88 -1.40 -17.08
N SER A 197 8.10 -0.09 -16.98
CA SER A 197 8.22 0.82 -18.11
C SER A 197 8.92 2.13 -17.72
N MET A 198 9.46 2.86 -18.72
CA MET A 198 9.98 4.23 -18.52
C MET A 198 8.91 5.15 -17.94
N SER A 199 7.67 5.03 -18.42
CA SER A 199 6.55 5.84 -17.92
C SER A 199 6.27 5.61 -16.43
N CYS A 200 6.34 4.36 -15.95
CA CYS A 200 6.22 4.08 -14.51
C CYS A 200 7.40 4.61 -13.71
N ALA A 201 8.62 4.52 -14.25
CA ALA A 201 9.81 5.07 -13.61
C ALA A 201 9.73 6.60 -13.48
N GLU A 202 9.31 7.29 -14.54
CA GLU A 202 9.11 8.73 -14.56
C GLU A 202 7.97 9.15 -13.62
N ALA A 203 6.84 8.45 -13.65
CA ALA A 203 5.71 8.75 -12.79
C ALA A 203 6.04 8.58 -11.30
N ASP A 204 6.76 7.52 -10.91
CA ASP A 204 7.20 7.37 -9.51
C ASP A 204 8.25 8.41 -9.14
N TRP A 205 9.18 8.72 -10.04
CA TRP A 205 10.19 9.74 -9.84
C TRP A 205 9.59 11.13 -9.58
N GLU A 206 8.64 11.55 -10.43
CA GLU A 206 7.93 12.83 -10.31
C GLU A 206 6.99 12.87 -9.10
N SER A 207 6.41 11.73 -8.72
CA SER A 207 5.41 11.67 -7.66
C SER A 207 5.99 11.53 -6.27
N SER A 208 7.14 10.85 -6.06
CA SER A 208 7.73 10.73 -4.72
C SER A 208 9.20 10.30 -4.72
N HIS A 209 9.59 9.39 -5.62
CA HIS A 209 10.84 8.64 -5.51
C HIS A 209 12.07 9.53 -5.65
N SER A 210 12.02 10.66 -6.38
CA SER A 210 13.18 11.56 -6.49
C SER A 210 13.67 12.11 -5.15
N LEU A 211 12.79 12.18 -4.13
CA LEU A 211 13.15 12.58 -2.77
C LEU A 211 13.54 11.40 -1.88
N LEU A 212 13.06 10.20 -2.19
CA LEU A 212 13.23 8.98 -1.39
C LEU A 212 14.29 8.03 -1.97
N CYS A 213 14.89 8.36 -3.10
CA CYS A 213 15.90 7.56 -3.76
C CYS A 213 17.23 7.56 -2.99
N THR A 214 17.71 6.36 -2.67
CA THR A 214 19.00 6.09 -2.02
C THR A 214 20.14 5.83 -3.01
N GLY A 215 19.93 6.08 -4.30
CA GLY A 215 20.95 5.86 -5.33
C GLY A 215 22.08 6.88 -5.31
N GLU A 216 23.18 6.58 -6.00
CA GLU A 216 24.41 7.39 -6.01
C GLU A 216 24.22 8.79 -6.60
N SER A 217 23.18 8.97 -7.42
CA SER A 217 22.79 10.27 -7.96
C SER A 217 22.22 11.24 -6.91
N SER A 218 21.86 10.74 -5.72
CA SER A 218 21.34 11.54 -4.61
C SER A 218 22.45 12.17 -3.77
N ASP A 219 22.13 13.30 -3.12
CA ASP A 219 23.01 13.92 -2.12
C ASP A 219 23.45 12.88 -1.04
N PRO A 220 24.76 12.77 -0.72
CA PRO A 220 25.26 11.76 0.21
C PRO A 220 24.68 11.85 1.62
N ALA A 221 24.47 13.06 2.15
CA ALA A 221 23.94 13.24 3.50
C ALA A 221 22.45 12.85 3.55
N ARG A 222 21.68 13.24 2.52
CA ARG A 222 20.30 12.75 2.34
C ARG A 222 20.25 11.23 2.24
N ARG A 223 21.14 10.62 1.44
CA ARG A 223 21.19 9.17 1.26
C ARG A 223 21.45 8.44 2.58
N GLU A 224 22.39 8.91 3.39
CA GLU A 224 22.66 8.34 4.71
C GLU A 224 21.43 8.45 5.64
N ALA A 225 20.77 9.61 5.64
CA ALA A 225 19.56 9.83 6.44
C ALA A 225 18.40 8.92 5.98
N LEU A 226 18.19 8.76 4.67
CA LEU A 226 17.19 7.86 4.11
C LEU A 226 17.46 6.40 4.48
N LEU A 227 18.71 5.95 4.44
CA LEU A 227 19.06 4.57 4.84
C LEU A 227 18.70 4.31 6.31
N LYS A 228 18.92 5.27 7.21
CA LYS A 228 18.52 5.17 8.62
C LYS A 228 16.99 5.14 8.77
N PHE A 229 16.29 5.99 8.02
CA PHE A 229 14.83 6.02 8.00
C PHE A 229 14.24 4.69 7.50
N THR A 230 14.67 4.21 6.33
CA THR A 230 14.18 2.96 5.75
C THR A 230 14.47 1.77 6.64
N LYS A 231 15.66 1.72 7.26
CA LYS A 231 15.98 0.68 8.24
C LYS A 231 15.00 0.70 9.41
N HIS A 232 14.78 1.86 10.02
CA HIS A 232 13.83 2.00 11.12
C HIS A 232 12.41 1.59 10.71
N ALA A 233 11.94 2.00 9.53
CA ALA A 233 10.63 1.61 9.02
C ALA A 233 10.51 0.08 8.87
N ASN A 234 11.47 -0.56 8.22
CA ASN A 234 11.47 -2.00 8.00
C ASN A 234 11.59 -2.82 9.30
N GLU A 235 12.25 -2.28 10.33
CA GLU A 235 12.44 -2.94 11.63
C GLU A 235 11.26 -2.72 12.59
N THR A 236 10.37 -1.76 12.31
CA THR A 236 9.30 -1.37 13.24
C THR A 236 7.91 -1.41 12.60
N ASN A 237 7.66 -0.59 11.57
CA ASN A 237 6.39 -0.59 10.84
C ASN A 237 6.54 0.02 9.42
N ASP A 238 6.18 -0.75 8.40
CA ASP A 238 6.23 -0.35 6.98
C ASP A 238 5.31 0.83 6.65
N ILE A 239 4.32 1.15 7.50
CA ILE A 239 3.41 2.30 7.34
C ILE A 239 4.18 3.63 7.26
N PHE A 240 5.37 3.70 7.86
CA PHE A 240 6.22 4.88 7.76
C PHE A 240 6.71 5.13 6.33
N LEU A 241 6.93 4.08 5.53
CA LEU A 241 7.29 4.22 4.12
C LEU A 241 6.15 4.88 3.32
N LEU A 242 4.90 4.57 3.65
CA LEU A 242 3.72 5.23 3.07
C LEU A 242 3.63 6.70 3.48
N ALA A 243 3.83 6.99 4.77
CA ALA A 243 3.82 8.35 5.26
C ALA A 243 4.92 9.21 4.61
N ALA A 244 6.11 8.63 4.41
CA ALA A 244 7.19 9.26 3.65
C ALA A 244 6.80 9.54 2.20
N LYS A 245 6.21 8.57 1.48
CA LYS A 245 5.71 8.78 0.12
C LYS A 245 4.64 9.88 0.06
N ALA A 246 3.70 9.92 0.99
CA ALA A 246 2.65 10.96 1.04
C ALA A 246 3.24 12.37 1.25
N ILE A 247 4.19 12.52 2.18
CA ILE A 247 4.89 13.79 2.41
C ILE A 247 5.71 14.19 1.18
N SER A 248 6.52 13.27 0.64
CA SER A 248 7.35 13.55 -0.54
C SER A 248 6.50 13.93 -1.74
N SER A 249 5.35 13.28 -1.94
CA SER A 249 4.42 13.62 -3.01
C SER A 249 3.81 15.00 -2.85
N THR A 250 3.41 15.36 -1.63
CA THR A 250 2.93 16.71 -1.34
C THR A 250 4.01 17.76 -1.62
N ILE A 251 5.26 17.51 -1.22
CA ILE A 251 6.39 18.44 -1.46
C ILE A 251 6.66 18.61 -2.96
N LEU A 252 6.72 17.52 -3.73
CA LEU A 252 6.99 17.58 -5.17
C LEU A 252 5.84 18.26 -5.92
N ASN A 253 4.59 17.99 -5.54
CA ASN A 253 3.43 18.67 -6.09
C ASN A 253 3.45 20.17 -5.77
N TYR A 254 3.78 20.56 -4.53
CA TYR A 254 3.96 21.97 -4.16
C TYR A 254 5.02 22.66 -5.04
N ARG A 255 6.17 22.02 -5.26
CA ARG A 255 7.24 22.56 -6.12
C ARG A 255 6.75 22.75 -7.56
N LYS A 256 5.99 21.79 -8.10
CA LYS A 256 5.39 21.87 -9.44
C LYS A 256 4.40 23.02 -9.56
N LEU A 257 3.45 23.13 -8.64
CA LEU A 257 2.46 24.21 -8.60
C LEU A 257 3.12 25.59 -8.46
N LYS A 258 4.16 25.68 -7.61
CA LYS A 258 4.94 26.91 -7.46
C LYS A 258 5.67 27.31 -8.74
N ALA A 259 6.29 26.35 -9.45
CA ALA A 259 6.96 26.62 -10.71
C ALA A 259 5.98 27.17 -11.77
N VAL A 260 4.82 26.53 -11.94
CA VAL A 260 3.76 27.00 -12.85
C VAL A 260 3.29 28.41 -12.48
N SER A 261 3.04 28.68 -11.18
CA SER A 261 2.61 30.01 -10.73
C SER A 261 3.66 31.11 -11.00
N LEU A 262 4.96 30.79 -10.89
CA LEU A 262 6.03 31.73 -11.20
C LEU A 262 6.12 32.01 -12.71
N GLU A 263 5.97 31.00 -13.56
CA GLU A 263 5.94 31.17 -15.02
C GLU A 263 4.77 32.05 -15.48
N GLU A 264 3.61 31.92 -14.85
CA GLU A 264 2.44 32.77 -15.11
C GLU A 264 2.68 34.21 -14.63
N LYS A 265 3.23 34.42 -13.43
CA LYS A 265 3.51 35.77 -12.91
C LYS A 265 4.54 36.51 -13.75
N VAL A 266 5.60 35.84 -14.23
CA VAL A 266 6.61 36.43 -15.12
C VAL A 266 6.00 36.90 -16.45
N LYS A 267 4.90 36.30 -16.90
CA LYS A 267 4.18 36.72 -18.12
C LYS A 267 3.32 37.96 -17.93
N TYR A 268 2.84 38.26 -16.71
CA TYR A 268 1.82 39.29 -16.48
C TYR A 268 2.25 40.46 -15.57
N ASP A 269 3.30 40.35 -14.76
CA ASP A 269 3.78 41.48 -13.94
C ASP A 269 5.30 41.41 -13.64
N LYS A 270 6.02 42.51 -13.89
CA LYS A 270 7.47 42.65 -13.64
C LYS A 270 7.77 43.29 -12.28
N SER A 271 6.78 43.59 -11.44
CA SER A 271 6.99 44.27 -10.17
C SER A 271 6.46 43.49 -8.96
N CYS A 272 7.31 43.37 -7.94
CA CYS A 272 7.07 42.85 -6.59
C CYS A 272 7.02 41.31 -6.40
N VAL A 273 8.20 40.70 -6.19
CA VAL A 273 8.32 39.35 -5.60
C VAL A 273 8.44 39.52 -4.08
N SER A 274 7.31 39.48 -3.37
CA SER A 274 7.35 39.30 -1.91
C SER A 274 7.32 37.81 -1.58
N ASN A 275 8.29 37.35 -0.79
CA ASN A 275 8.54 35.95 -0.44
C ASN A 275 7.66 35.44 0.72
N HIS A 276 6.42 35.94 0.82
CA HIS A 276 5.55 35.66 1.98
C HIS A 276 4.45 34.64 1.64
N HIS A 277 4.61 33.44 2.22
CA HIS A 277 3.58 32.44 2.54
C HIS A 277 2.73 31.90 1.38
N ASN A 278 3.24 30.88 0.69
CA ASN A 278 2.49 30.10 -0.30
C ASN A 278 1.60 29.01 0.34
N LEU A 279 0.98 29.28 1.50
CA LEU A 279 0.07 28.32 2.14
C LEU A 279 -1.05 27.83 1.20
N PRO A 280 -1.66 28.67 0.33
CA PRO A 280 -2.64 28.18 -0.64
C PRO A 280 -2.10 27.13 -1.60
N LEU A 281 -0.84 27.27 -2.07
CA LEU A 281 -0.22 26.26 -2.94
C LEU A 281 0.07 24.97 -2.17
N LEU A 282 0.44 25.07 -0.89
CA LEU A 282 0.65 23.90 -0.04
C LEU A 282 -0.68 23.18 0.25
N LEU A 283 -1.76 23.92 0.50
CA LEU A 283 -3.10 23.36 0.66
C LEU A 283 -3.58 22.66 -0.61
N GLU A 284 -3.34 23.24 -1.79
CA GLU A 284 -3.65 22.59 -3.06
C GLU A 284 -2.79 21.34 -3.30
N ALA A 285 -1.50 21.40 -2.95
CA ALA A 285 -0.61 20.25 -3.05
C ALA A 285 -1.04 19.10 -2.12
N TRP A 286 -1.51 19.44 -0.92
CA TRP A 286 -2.02 18.53 0.12
C TRP A 286 -3.42 18.00 -0.19
N ARG A 287 -4.16 18.66 -1.09
CA ARG A 287 -5.56 18.39 -1.38
C ARG A 287 -5.87 16.90 -1.59
N PRO A 288 -5.10 16.10 -2.33
CA PRO A 288 -5.38 14.67 -2.47
C PRO A 288 -5.36 13.90 -1.14
N ILE A 289 -4.40 14.18 -0.25
CA ILE A 289 -4.28 13.58 1.09
C ILE A 289 -5.37 14.12 2.03
N SER A 290 -5.82 15.36 1.81
CA SER A 290 -6.90 15.95 2.60
C SER A 290 -8.24 15.21 2.45
N MET A 291 -8.43 14.44 1.38
CA MET A 291 -9.68 13.72 1.08
C MET A 291 -9.85 12.40 1.84
N GLY A 292 -8.76 11.81 2.35
CA GLY A 292 -8.84 10.60 3.18
C GLY A 292 -9.43 10.90 4.56
N HIS A 293 -10.25 9.98 5.07
CA HIS A 293 -10.65 10.02 6.48
C HIS A 293 -9.40 9.80 7.34
N LYS A 294 -9.19 10.61 8.37
CA LYS A 294 -7.94 10.57 9.14
C LYS A 294 -8.13 10.99 10.57
N ARG A 295 -7.47 10.27 11.46
CA ARG A 295 -7.28 10.57 12.88
C ARG A 295 -5.80 10.34 13.22
N ARG A 296 -5.36 10.77 14.40
CA ARG A 296 -3.98 10.47 14.82
C ARG A 296 -3.86 8.96 15.01
N TRP A 297 -2.78 8.39 14.50
CA TRP A 297 -2.53 6.96 14.56
C TRP A 297 -2.68 6.38 15.98
N TRP A 298 -2.02 6.98 16.97
CA TRP A 298 -2.10 6.53 18.36
C TRP A 298 -3.49 6.69 18.99
N ASP A 299 -4.42 7.44 18.37
CA ASP A 299 -5.81 7.56 18.83
C ASP A 299 -6.75 6.55 18.15
N CYS A 300 -6.33 5.89 17.06
CA CYS A 300 -7.21 5.06 16.23
C CYS A 300 -6.67 3.68 15.87
N ILE A 301 -5.39 3.38 16.11
CA ILE A 301 -4.89 2.00 15.97
C ILE A 301 -5.67 1.07 16.92
N ALA A 302 -6.00 -0.14 16.48
CA ALA A 302 -6.64 -1.12 17.34
C ALA A 302 -5.71 -1.48 18.52
N LEU A 303 -6.29 -1.82 19.67
CA LEU A 303 -5.52 -2.41 20.76
C LEU A 303 -5.22 -3.87 20.40
N PRO A 304 -3.96 -4.32 20.48
CA PRO A 304 -3.65 -5.75 20.36
C PRO A 304 -4.37 -6.56 21.44
N ASP A 305 -4.75 -7.80 21.14
CA ASP A 305 -5.48 -8.68 22.06
C ASP A 305 -4.68 -9.00 23.34
N ASP A 306 -3.36 -8.91 23.27
CA ASP A 306 -2.45 -9.14 24.40
C ASP A 306 -2.25 -7.90 25.29
N VAL A 307 -2.82 -6.74 24.91
CA VAL A 307 -2.75 -5.51 25.70
C VAL A 307 -4.00 -5.37 26.56
N ASP A 308 -3.85 -5.43 27.88
CA ASP A 308 -4.95 -5.14 28.80
C ASP A 308 -5.40 -3.69 28.64
N SER A 309 -6.71 -3.46 28.72
CA SER A 309 -7.33 -2.13 28.82
C SER A 309 -6.65 -1.19 29.83
N SER A 310 -6.06 -1.71 30.92
CA SER A 310 -5.32 -0.90 31.90
C SER A 310 -4.01 -0.32 31.35
N ASP A 311 -3.43 -0.94 30.32
CA ASP A 311 -2.16 -0.56 29.71
C ASP A 311 -2.32 0.25 28.41
N GLU A 312 -3.56 0.50 27.96
CA GLU A 312 -3.87 1.24 26.73
C GLU A 312 -3.10 2.58 26.65
N ALA A 313 -3.07 3.35 27.75
CA ALA A 313 -2.40 4.65 27.76
C ALA A 313 -0.88 4.53 27.52
N SER A 314 -0.25 3.46 28.02
CA SER A 314 1.16 3.17 27.78
C SER A 314 1.39 2.76 26.32
N PHE A 315 0.54 1.88 25.79
CA PHE A 315 0.58 1.47 24.39
C PHE A 315 0.44 2.67 23.44
N ARG A 316 -0.59 3.53 23.62
CA ARG A 316 -0.76 4.75 22.81
C ARG A 316 0.47 5.64 22.86
N MET A 317 1.12 5.76 24.03
CA MET A 317 2.32 6.57 24.19
C MET A 317 3.52 5.98 23.42
N GLN A 318 3.72 4.66 23.46
CA GLN A 318 4.77 3.98 22.68
C GLN A 318 4.57 4.17 21.17
N ILE A 319 3.33 4.02 20.68
CA ILE A 319 2.99 4.26 19.26
C ILE A 319 3.31 5.72 18.85
N LYS A 320 2.99 6.68 19.72
CA LYS A 320 3.30 8.10 19.50
C LYS A 320 4.81 8.37 19.48
N GLU A 321 5.58 7.76 20.37
CA GLU A 321 7.05 7.87 20.41
C GLU A 321 7.68 7.27 19.15
N LEU A 322 7.21 6.11 18.71
CA LEU A 322 7.67 5.47 17.47
C LEU A 322 7.42 6.37 16.24
N ALA A 323 6.22 6.95 16.13
CA ALA A 323 5.91 7.90 15.08
C ALA A 323 6.81 9.15 15.13
N PHE A 324 7.17 9.61 16.33
CA PHE A 324 8.07 10.75 16.51
C PHE A 324 9.50 10.45 16.06
N GLU A 325 10.05 9.29 16.42
CA GLU A 325 11.39 8.86 15.98
C GLU A 325 11.47 8.74 14.46
N SER A 326 10.51 8.04 13.87
CA SER A 326 10.34 7.90 12.42
C SER A 326 10.29 9.28 11.73
N LEU A 327 9.51 10.22 12.27
CA LEU A 327 9.41 11.58 11.74
C LEU A 327 10.75 12.33 11.81
N GLN A 328 11.54 12.20 12.88
CA GLN A 328 12.83 12.87 12.97
C GLN A 328 13.82 12.35 11.93
N LEU A 329 13.82 11.03 11.68
CA LEU A 329 14.63 10.40 10.65
C LEU A 329 14.22 10.91 9.26
N LEU A 330 12.92 10.90 8.95
CA LEU A 330 12.39 11.40 7.68
C LEU A 330 12.70 12.89 7.47
N LYS A 331 12.51 13.70 8.51
CA LYS A 331 12.83 15.14 8.48
C LYS A 331 14.30 15.36 8.16
N THR A 332 15.22 14.60 8.75
CA THR A 332 16.65 14.70 8.45
C THR A 332 16.95 14.43 6.98
N ALA A 333 16.17 13.53 6.35
CA ALA A 333 16.34 13.16 4.96
C ALA A 333 15.73 14.15 3.95
N VAL A 334 14.47 14.56 4.13
CA VAL A 334 13.69 15.23 3.08
C VAL A 334 13.06 16.56 3.50
N PHE A 335 13.53 17.18 4.59
CA PHE A 335 12.98 18.45 5.07
C PHE A 335 12.99 19.54 3.99
N ASP A 336 11.83 20.17 3.81
CA ASP A 336 11.64 21.33 2.95
C ASP A 336 11.10 22.48 3.79
N LYS A 337 11.84 23.60 3.83
CA LYS A 337 11.50 24.76 4.65
C LYS A 337 10.17 25.40 4.27
N GLU A 338 9.77 25.34 3.00
CA GLU A 338 8.51 25.90 2.54
C GLU A 338 7.32 24.99 2.87
N CYS A 339 7.58 23.70 3.06
CA CYS A 339 6.61 22.68 3.46
C CYS A 339 6.78 22.27 4.94
N GLU A 340 7.43 23.10 5.77
CA GLU A 340 7.75 22.81 7.17
C GLU A 340 6.56 22.27 7.99
N PRO A 341 5.31 22.76 7.84
CA PRO A 341 4.16 22.22 8.58
C PRO A 341 3.92 20.71 8.39
N LEU A 342 4.30 20.14 7.24
CA LEU A 342 4.17 18.70 6.96
C LEU A 342 5.02 17.84 7.90
N PHE A 343 6.08 18.41 8.49
CA PHE A 343 6.98 17.72 9.43
C PHE A 343 6.59 17.93 10.90
N SER A 344 5.31 18.19 11.17
CA SER A 344 4.75 18.16 12.51
C SER A 344 4.28 16.75 12.87
N LEU A 345 4.41 16.37 14.14
CA LEU A 345 3.94 15.07 14.62
C LEU A 345 2.42 14.92 14.43
N GLU A 346 1.67 16.02 14.52
CA GLU A 346 0.23 16.05 14.23
C GLU A 346 -0.05 15.65 12.78
N ILE A 347 0.57 16.30 11.78
CA ILE A 347 0.36 15.93 10.38
C ILE A 347 0.81 14.48 10.13
N TYR A 348 1.99 14.10 10.61
CA TYR A 348 2.53 12.75 10.41
C TYR A 348 1.62 11.67 10.99
N GLY A 349 1.15 11.85 12.23
CA GLY A 349 0.21 10.94 12.89
C GLY A 349 -1.12 10.83 12.16
N HIS A 350 -1.63 11.90 11.56
CA HIS A 350 -2.87 11.85 10.75
C HIS A 350 -2.65 11.20 9.38
N ILE A 351 -1.46 11.33 8.77
CA ILE A 351 -1.14 10.58 7.55
C ILE A 351 -1.13 9.09 7.83
N ILE A 352 -0.49 8.67 8.92
CA ILE A 352 -0.43 7.25 9.29
C ILE A 352 -1.84 6.73 9.60
N GLY A 353 -2.60 7.41 10.47
CA GLY A 353 -3.97 7.01 10.78
C GLY A 353 -4.93 7.07 9.58
N MET A 354 -4.62 7.85 8.53
CA MET A 354 -5.35 7.78 7.26
C MET A 354 -5.19 6.42 6.59
N PHE A 355 -3.99 5.83 6.60
CA PHE A 355 -3.80 4.52 5.98
C PHE A 355 -4.50 3.42 6.79
N GLU A 356 -4.44 3.47 8.11
CA GLU A 356 -5.15 2.53 8.99
C GLU A 356 -6.67 2.55 8.75
N LEU A 357 -7.27 3.74 8.70
CA LEU A 357 -8.73 3.91 8.66
C LEU A 357 -9.35 3.76 7.27
N ASN A 358 -8.53 3.62 6.22
CA ASN A 358 -9.01 3.50 4.85
C ASN A 358 -8.35 2.31 4.13
N ASN A 359 -7.75 1.37 4.89
CA ASN A 359 -6.95 0.32 4.29
C ASN A 359 -7.81 -0.57 3.39
N LEU A 360 -7.26 -0.88 2.23
CA LEU A 360 -7.65 -1.98 1.38
C LEU A 360 -6.36 -2.62 0.91
N ASP A 361 -6.21 -3.92 1.14
CA ASP A 361 -4.97 -4.60 0.84
C ASP A 361 -4.61 -4.52 -0.64
N LEU A 362 -3.35 -4.19 -0.90
CA LEU A 362 -2.79 -4.25 -2.24
C LEU A 362 -2.32 -5.67 -2.47
N VAL A 363 -3.08 -6.40 -3.28
CA VAL A 363 -2.75 -7.78 -3.67
C VAL A 363 -2.63 -7.87 -5.18
N VAL A 364 -1.58 -8.51 -5.69
CA VAL A 364 -1.43 -8.88 -7.10
C VAL A 364 -1.06 -10.36 -7.19
N ALA A 365 -1.91 -11.16 -7.84
CA ALA A 365 -1.70 -12.59 -8.00
C ALA A 365 -0.39 -12.91 -8.73
N SER A 366 0.26 -13.99 -8.31
CA SER A 366 1.56 -14.38 -8.84
C SER A 366 1.42 -15.09 -10.19
N PRO A 367 2.16 -14.68 -11.24
CA PRO A 367 2.17 -15.41 -12.50
C PRO A 367 2.86 -16.78 -12.39
N VAL A 368 3.57 -17.05 -11.29
CA VAL A 368 4.15 -18.37 -11.00
C VAL A 368 3.06 -19.41 -10.73
N GLU A 369 1.95 -18.98 -10.12
CA GLU A 369 0.78 -19.84 -9.90
C GLU A 369 0.15 -20.24 -11.23
N ASP A 370 -0.21 -19.25 -12.05
CA ASP A 370 -0.77 -19.45 -13.39
C ASP A 370 0.13 -20.38 -14.23
N TYR A 371 1.45 -20.24 -14.09
CA TYR A 371 2.44 -21.08 -14.76
C TYR A 371 2.38 -22.55 -14.32
N PHE A 372 2.41 -22.83 -13.02
CA PHE A 372 2.38 -24.22 -12.54
C PHE A 372 1.03 -24.90 -12.75
N LEU A 373 -0.08 -24.16 -12.62
CA LEU A 373 -1.41 -24.66 -12.99
C LEU A 373 -1.45 -25.07 -14.47
N TYR A 374 -0.88 -24.24 -15.34
CA TYR A 374 -0.80 -24.58 -16.76
C TYR A 374 0.05 -25.82 -17.04
N ILE A 375 1.15 -26.03 -16.31
CA ILE A 375 1.95 -27.26 -16.44
C ILE A 375 1.14 -28.49 -16.01
N ASP A 376 0.38 -28.38 -14.92
CA ASP A 376 -0.46 -29.48 -14.42
C ASP A 376 -1.61 -29.83 -15.39
N ASP A 377 -2.16 -28.82 -16.08
CA ASP A 377 -3.22 -28.98 -17.07
C ASP A 377 -2.75 -29.58 -18.42
N LEU A 378 -1.44 -29.73 -18.65
CA LEU A 378 -0.92 -30.35 -19.87
C LEU A 378 -1.35 -31.82 -19.99
N THR A 379 -1.44 -32.31 -21.22
CA THR A 379 -1.72 -33.73 -21.49
C THR A 379 -0.43 -34.54 -21.74
N SER A 380 -0.41 -35.83 -21.41
CA SER A 380 0.70 -36.71 -21.78
C SER A 380 0.84 -36.83 -23.31
N PRO A 381 2.07 -36.80 -23.87
CA PRO A 381 3.37 -36.92 -23.19
C PRO A 381 4.06 -35.57 -22.89
N GLU A 382 3.40 -34.44 -23.13
CA GLU A 382 3.99 -33.11 -22.93
C GLU A 382 4.12 -32.77 -21.44
N LYS A 383 3.10 -33.11 -20.64
CA LYS A 383 3.11 -32.99 -19.18
C LYS A 383 4.34 -33.66 -18.56
N GLU A 384 4.54 -34.96 -18.84
CA GLU A 384 5.67 -35.74 -18.31
C GLU A 384 7.04 -35.14 -18.67
N LYS A 385 7.18 -34.55 -19.85
CA LYS A 385 8.43 -33.88 -20.27
C LYS A 385 8.64 -32.57 -19.53
N ALA A 386 7.57 -31.80 -19.31
CA ALA A 386 7.63 -30.54 -18.60
C ALA A 386 7.93 -30.77 -17.11
N GLU A 387 7.17 -31.65 -16.46
CA GLU A 387 7.33 -32.02 -15.03
C GLU A 387 8.72 -32.55 -14.71
N LYS A 388 9.36 -33.26 -15.64
CA LYS A 388 10.75 -33.71 -15.45
C LYS A 388 11.73 -32.55 -15.18
N ILE A 389 11.43 -31.36 -15.68
CA ILE A 389 12.22 -30.14 -15.48
C ILE A 389 11.64 -29.30 -14.32
N THR A 390 10.32 -29.17 -14.24
CA THR A 390 9.65 -28.23 -13.34
C THR A 390 9.37 -28.77 -11.95
N GLN A 391 9.18 -30.08 -11.79
CA GLN A 391 8.81 -30.68 -10.50
C GLN A 391 9.89 -30.46 -9.42
N PRO A 392 11.21 -30.64 -9.68
CA PRO A 392 12.22 -30.36 -8.65
C PRO A 392 12.21 -28.90 -8.19
N ILE A 393 11.83 -27.97 -9.06
CA ILE A 393 11.73 -26.54 -8.77
C ILE A 393 10.48 -26.27 -7.94
N LEU A 394 9.34 -26.87 -8.29
CA LEU A 394 8.11 -26.78 -7.50
C LEU A 394 8.32 -27.35 -6.10
N ASP A 395 8.97 -28.52 -5.99
CA ASP A 395 9.31 -29.16 -4.72
C ASP A 395 10.22 -28.29 -3.85
N ALA A 396 11.14 -27.54 -4.47
CA ALA A 396 12.03 -26.62 -3.78
C ALA A 396 11.31 -25.34 -3.31
N LEU A 397 10.31 -24.88 -4.06
CA LEU A 397 9.46 -23.74 -3.68
C LEU A 397 8.48 -24.11 -2.55
N GLY A 398 8.01 -25.36 -2.51
CA GLY A 398 7.11 -25.86 -1.47
C GLY A 398 5.68 -25.33 -1.59
N GLU A 399 4.94 -25.36 -0.47
CA GLU A 399 3.54 -24.94 -0.38
C GLU A 399 3.37 -23.44 -0.71
N ASP A 400 4.41 -22.64 -0.48
CA ASP A 400 4.39 -21.21 -0.73
C ASP A 400 4.71 -20.86 -2.20
N TYR A 401 4.67 -21.76 -3.17
CA TYR A 401 5.13 -21.49 -4.55
C TYR A 401 4.42 -20.30 -5.23
N SER A 402 3.19 -19.97 -4.81
CA SER A 402 2.29 -18.97 -5.39
C SER A 402 2.18 -17.66 -4.60
N ILE A 403 3.15 -17.30 -3.73
CA ILE A 403 3.10 -16.03 -2.96
C ILE A 403 2.77 -14.84 -3.87
N CYS A 404 1.69 -14.14 -3.52
CA CYS A 404 1.23 -12.95 -4.21
C CYS A 404 2.04 -11.71 -3.79
N CYS A 405 2.02 -10.66 -4.63
CA CYS A 405 2.56 -9.38 -4.20
C CYS A 405 1.59 -8.75 -3.20
N GLU A 406 2.12 -8.39 -2.04
CA GLU A 406 1.36 -7.79 -0.93
C GLU A 406 1.90 -6.40 -0.59
N GLY A 407 0.98 -5.51 -0.24
CA GLY A 407 1.31 -4.15 0.12
C GLY A 407 0.14 -3.41 0.72
N THR A 408 0.39 -2.14 1.01
CA THR A 408 -0.61 -1.22 1.56
C THR A 408 -0.69 -0.01 0.62
N ALA A 409 -1.92 0.44 0.35
CA ALA A 409 -2.16 1.57 -0.53
C ALA A 409 -3.42 2.35 -0.13
N PHE A 410 -3.46 3.63 -0.54
CA PHE A 410 -4.64 4.46 -0.39
C PHE A 410 -5.32 4.67 -1.75
N PHE A 411 -6.60 4.30 -1.83
CA PHE A 411 -7.43 4.39 -3.03
C PHE A 411 -8.49 5.49 -2.86
N PRO A 412 -8.41 6.60 -3.60
CA PRO A 412 -9.20 7.80 -3.31
C PRO A 412 -10.71 7.63 -3.54
N LEU A 413 -11.13 6.78 -4.48
CA LEU A 413 -12.55 6.52 -4.78
C LEU A 413 -13.09 5.35 -3.96
N GLN A 414 -12.31 4.29 -3.77
CA GLN A 414 -12.70 3.15 -2.94
C GLN A 414 -12.86 3.55 -1.47
N SER A 415 -12.01 4.45 -0.94
CA SER A 415 -12.16 5.02 0.41
C SER A 415 -13.41 5.92 0.59
N CYS A 416 -14.28 6.02 -0.42
CA CYS A 416 -15.60 6.65 -0.31
C CYS A 416 -16.74 5.63 -0.26
N MET A 417 -16.48 4.33 -0.41
CA MET A 417 -17.50 3.29 -0.35
C MET A 417 -17.80 2.98 1.11
N ASN A 418 -19.05 3.20 1.54
CA ASN A 418 -19.47 2.89 2.89
C ASN A 418 -19.64 1.38 3.11
N HIS A 419 -19.66 1.00 4.38
CA HIS A 419 -19.86 -0.37 4.82
C HIS A 419 -21.32 -0.82 4.73
N SER A 420 -21.53 -2.09 4.38
CA SER A 420 -22.77 -2.84 4.65
C SER A 420 -22.42 -4.30 4.93
N CYS A 421 -23.04 -4.94 5.94
CA CYS A 421 -22.94 -6.40 6.15
C CYS A 421 -23.78 -7.20 5.13
N SER A 422 -24.41 -6.51 4.18
CA SER A 422 -24.99 -7.08 2.96
C SER A 422 -24.64 -6.15 1.80
N PRO A 423 -23.36 -6.15 1.39
CA PRO A 423 -22.87 -5.25 0.38
C PRO A 423 -23.42 -5.60 -0.99
N ASN A 424 -23.32 -4.66 -1.92
CA ASN A 424 -23.70 -4.86 -3.31
C ASN A 424 -22.49 -4.87 -4.25
N ALA A 425 -21.29 -4.68 -3.72
CA ALA A 425 -20.03 -4.78 -4.42
C ALA A 425 -18.93 -5.36 -3.51
N LYS A 426 -17.85 -5.87 -4.12
CA LYS A 426 -16.66 -6.32 -3.40
C LYS A 426 -15.38 -5.94 -4.13
N ALA A 427 -14.29 -5.83 -3.38
CA ALA A 427 -12.96 -5.82 -3.97
C ALA A 427 -12.62 -7.23 -4.47
N PHE A 428 -12.27 -7.35 -5.75
CA PHE A 428 -11.95 -8.63 -6.37
C PHE A 428 -11.03 -8.42 -7.58
N LYS A 429 -9.90 -9.12 -7.60
CA LYS A 429 -8.97 -9.13 -8.75
C LYS A 429 -9.44 -10.18 -9.75
N ARG A 430 -9.71 -9.74 -10.98
CA ARG A 430 -10.02 -10.63 -12.09
C ARG A 430 -8.72 -11.10 -12.74
N ASP A 431 -8.77 -12.15 -13.54
CA ASP A 431 -7.59 -12.72 -14.20
C ASP A 431 -6.83 -11.70 -15.05
N GLU A 432 -7.54 -10.75 -15.67
CA GLU A 432 -6.93 -9.66 -16.45
C GLU A 432 -6.28 -8.54 -15.60
N ASP A 433 -6.58 -8.44 -14.31
CA ASP A 433 -6.12 -7.38 -13.41
C ASP A 433 -4.76 -7.70 -12.81
N LYS A 434 -3.71 -7.53 -13.62
CA LYS A 434 -2.32 -7.84 -13.27
C LYS A 434 -1.53 -6.66 -12.65
N ASP A 435 -2.22 -5.71 -12.00
CA ASP A 435 -1.60 -4.54 -11.35
C ASP A 435 -2.19 -4.30 -9.96
N GLY A 436 -1.63 -3.36 -9.19
CA GLY A 436 -2.05 -3.05 -7.83
C GLY A 436 -3.31 -2.18 -7.71
N GLN A 437 -4.06 -1.90 -8.78
CA GLN A 437 -5.25 -1.06 -8.70
C GLN A 437 -6.40 -1.77 -7.99
N ALA A 438 -7.13 -1.09 -7.12
CA ALA A 438 -8.31 -1.68 -6.47
C ALA A 438 -9.39 -1.93 -7.53
N THR A 439 -9.85 -3.17 -7.64
CA THR A 439 -10.85 -3.58 -8.62
C THR A 439 -12.11 -3.94 -7.87
N ILE A 440 -13.20 -3.23 -8.16
CA ILE A 440 -14.48 -3.40 -7.50
C ILE A 440 -15.49 -3.93 -8.51
N ILE A 441 -16.11 -5.06 -8.18
CA ILE A 441 -17.15 -5.70 -8.99
C ILE A 441 -18.47 -5.71 -8.24
N ALA A 442 -19.58 -5.71 -8.98
CA ALA A 442 -20.91 -5.81 -8.39
C ALA A 442 -21.22 -7.26 -7.97
N LEU A 443 -21.73 -7.44 -6.75
CA LEU A 443 -22.19 -8.73 -6.22
C LEU A 443 -23.63 -9.07 -6.62
N ARG A 444 -24.38 -8.06 -7.06
CA ARG A 444 -25.74 -8.17 -7.56
C ARG A 444 -26.00 -7.03 -8.54
N SER A 445 -27.20 -6.97 -9.11
CA SER A 445 -27.59 -5.78 -9.86
C SER A 445 -27.63 -4.55 -8.94
N ILE A 446 -27.07 -3.43 -9.42
CA ILE A 446 -27.03 -2.13 -8.71
C ILE A 446 -27.75 -1.12 -9.60
N CYS A 447 -28.80 -0.49 -9.07
CA CYS A 447 -29.58 0.49 -9.83
C CYS A 447 -28.88 1.85 -9.86
N LYS A 448 -29.09 2.63 -10.92
CA LYS A 448 -28.68 4.03 -10.98
C LYS A 448 -29.22 4.79 -9.76
N GLY A 449 -28.34 5.49 -9.07
CA GLY A 449 -28.64 6.28 -7.88
C GLY A 449 -28.51 5.51 -6.57
N GLU A 450 -28.38 4.18 -6.61
CA GLU A 450 -28.10 3.35 -5.45
C GLU A 450 -26.67 3.61 -4.94
N GLU A 451 -26.49 3.56 -3.61
CA GLU A 451 -25.17 3.61 -2.99
C GLU A 451 -24.43 2.28 -3.23
N ILE A 452 -23.15 2.38 -3.55
CA ILE A 452 -22.26 1.23 -3.72
C ILE A 452 -21.55 1.02 -2.40
N THR A 453 -21.83 -0.11 -1.76
CA THR A 453 -21.29 -0.47 -0.45
C THR A 453 -20.47 -1.75 -0.55
N ILE A 454 -19.39 -1.82 0.21
CA ILE A 454 -18.53 -3.00 0.39
C ILE A 454 -18.63 -3.48 1.85
N SER A 455 -18.18 -4.69 2.15
CA SER A 455 -17.95 -5.07 3.54
C SER A 455 -16.56 -4.63 3.99
N TYR A 456 -16.42 -4.27 5.27
CA TYR A 456 -15.14 -3.94 5.91
C TYR A 456 -14.69 -5.05 6.86
N VAL A 457 -15.58 -5.99 7.14
CA VAL A 457 -15.42 -7.08 8.09
C VAL A 457 -15.93 -8.35 7.42
N ASP A 458 -15.64 -9.50 7.99
CA ASP A 458 -16.29 -10.72 7.55
C ASP A 458 -17.81 -10.62 7.80
N GLU A 459 -18.57 -10.89 6.74
CA GLU A 459 -20.02 -10.80 6.72
C GLU A 459 -20.65 -11.98 7.44
N ASP A 460 -19.95 -13.12 7.53
CA ASP A 460 -20.46 -14.37 8.08
C ASP A 460 -20.34 -14.44 9.61
N LEU A 461 -19.54 -13.56 10.22
CA LEU A 461 -19.47 -13.40 11.66
C LEU A 461 -20.84 -13.03 12.29
N PRO A 462 -21.10 -13.42 13.55
CA PRO A 462 -22.29 -13.02 14.29
C PRO A 462 -22.45 -11.49 14.42
N PHE A 463 -23.70 -11.03 14.63
CA PHE A 463 -24.02 -9.59 14.76
C PHE A 463 -23.13 -8.85 15.75
N GLU A 464 -22.92 -9.40 16.95
CA GLU A 464 -22.14 -8.74 18.01
C GLU A 464 -20.67 -8.58 17.62
N GLU A 465 -20.08 -9.59 16.98
CA GLU A 465 -18.70 -9.59 16.51
C GLU A 465 -18.51 -8.58 15.37
N ARG A 466 -19.43 -8.56 14.38
CA ARG A 466 -19.40 -7.55 13.32
C ARG A 466 -19.48 -6.13 13.88
N GLN A 467 -20.34 -5.88 14.87
CA GLN A 467 -20.45 -4.56 15.49
C GLN A 467 -19.21 -4.19 16.30
N ALA A 468 -18.58 -5.17 16.96
CA ALA A 468 -17.33 -4.97 17.69
C ALA A 468 -16.19 -4.58 16.74
N SER A 469 -15.98 -5.33 15.65
CA SER A 469 -14.97 -5.02 14.64
C SER A 469 -15.20 -3.67 13.95
N LEU A 470 -16.46 -3.28 13.74
CA LEU A 470 -16.80 -1.98 13.16
C LEU A 470 -16.66 -0.81 14.14
N ALA A 471 -16.58 -1.06 15.45
CA ALA A 471 -16.42 -0.01 16.44
C ALA A 471 -15.09 0.75 16.27
N ASP A 472 -14.04 0.09 15.77
CA ASP A 472 -12.74 0.70 15.47
C ASP A 472 -12.83 1.75 14.35
N TYR A 473 -13.77 1.56 13.42
CA TYR A 473 -14.10 2.55 12.39
C TYR A 473 -14.94 3.71 12.93
N GLY A 474 -15.38 3.65 14.19
CA GLY A 474 -16.07 4.73 14.89
C GLY A 474 -17.55 4.88 14.56
N PHE A 475 -18.21 3.83 14.07
CA PHE A 475 -19.65 3.84 13.79
C PHE A 475 -20.35 2.54 14.21
N ARG A 476 -21.68 2.59 14.31
CA ARG A 476 -22.54 1.43 14.56
C ARG A 476 -23.28 1.08 13.27
N CYS A 477 -23.12 -0.12 12.74
CA CYS A 477 -23.76 -0.50 11.49
C CYS A 477 -25.27 -0.68 11.66
N ARG A 478 -26.04 -0.08 10.76
CA ARG A 478 -27.51 -0.16 10.69
C ARG A 478 -27.98 -0.63 9.30
N CYS A 479 -27.18 -1.46 8.63
CA CYS A 479 -27.59 -2.07 7.37
C CYS A 479 -28.79 -3.02 7.57
N PRO A 480 -29.50 -3.43 6.50
CA PRO A 480 -30.66 -4.31 6.62
C PRO A 480 -30.40 -5.58 7.44
N LYS A 481 -29.27 -6.27 7.21
CA LYS A 481 -28.87 -7.47 7.97
C LYS A 481 -28.72 -7.19 9.46
N CYS A 482 -28.06 -6.08 9.82
CA CYS A 482 -27.89 -5.71 11.23
C CYS A 482 -29.20 -5.30 11.91
N ILE A 483 -30.15 -4.68 11.19
CA ILE A 483 -31.46 -4.34 11.76
C ILE A 483 -32.29 -5.62 12.00
N GLU A 484 -32.17 -6.61 11.12
CA GLU A 484 -32.88 -7.89 11.26
C GLU A 484 -32.30 -8.78 12.38
N GLU A 485 -30.98 -8.77 12.53
CA GLU A 485 -30.27 -9.58 13.54
C GLU A 485 -30.10 -8.88 14.90
N GLU A 486 -30.55 -7.62 15.05
CA GLU A 486 -30.46 -6.87 16.32
C GLU A 486 -31.34 -7.56 17.39
N PRO A 487 -30.76 -7.98 18.55
CA PRO A 487 -31.47 -8.74 19.59
C PRO A 487 -32.65 -8.02 20.28
#